data_AF-A0A0K8RJK4-F1
#
_entry.id   AF-A0A0K8RJK4-F1
#
_cell.length_a   1.000
_cell.length_b   1.000
_cell.length_c   1.000
_cell.angle_alpha   90.00
_cell.angle_beta   90.00
_cell.angle_gamma   90.00
#
_symmetry.space_group_name_H-M   'P 1'
#
loop_
_entity.id
_entity.type
_entity.pdbx_description
1 polymer ?
#
loop_
_entity_poly.entity_id
_entity_poly.type
_entity_poly.pdbx_seq_one_letter_code
_entity_poly.pdbx_strand_id
1 'polypeptide(L)'
;MDALYFARPHEQYRPIAIRRELTKAFCGFSCPGVPEGKRAAVATGNWGCGAFRGDPQLKSLLQLMAAAVARRDVVYFTFNDRRLCRNLRNMHRFLRERNLCVGDIYELLMQYHQDCASKNISTKGGLFDFLYSWQIT
;
A
#
# COMPACT_ATOMS: atom_id res chain seq x y z
N MET A 1 4.96 -15.11 2.82
CA MET A 1 5.20 -14.06 1.80
C MET A 1 6.48 -13.32 2.16
N ASP A 2 7.50 -13.37 1.31
CA ASP A 2 8.77 -12.66 1.46
C ASP A 2 8.72 -11.26 0.81
N ALA A 3 9.18 -10.22 1.51
CA ALA A 3 9.30 -8.85 0.96
C ALA A 3 10.68 -8.64 0.32
N LEU A 4 10.81 -7.68 -0.61
CA LEU A 4 12.11 -7.22 -1.08
C LEU A 4 12.84 -6.45 0.01
N TYR A 5 14.16 -6.60 0.03
CA TYR A 5 15.05 -5.70 0.76
C TYR A 5 15.37 -4.49 -0.10
N PHE A 6 15.29 -3.28 0.47
CA PHE A 6 15.62 -2.04 -0.22
C PHE A 6 16.86 -1.38 0.38
N ALA A 7 17.95 -1.34 -0.40
CA ALA A 7 19.17 -0.65 -0.01
C ALA A 7 18.95 0.87 0.02
N ARG A 8 18.22 1.40 -0.97
CA ARG A 8 17.87 2.82 -1.06
C ARG A 8 16.35 3.00 -0.93
N PRO A 9 15.85 3.88 -0.03
CA PRO A 9 14.42 4.00 0.22
C PRO A 9 13.56 4.32 -1.01
N HIS A 10 14.05 5.05 -2.01
CA HIS A 10 13.26 5.41 -3.19
C HIS A 10 13.06 4.23 -4.18
N GLU A 11 13.88 3.18 -4.10
CA GLU A 11 13.80 2.04 -5.04
C GLU A 11 12.50 1.27 -4.94
N GLN A 12 11.86 1.28 -3.76
CA GLN A 12 10.59 0.59 -3.52
C GLN A 12 9.41 1.20 -4.27
N TYR A 13 9.52 2.47 -4.68
CA TYR A 13 8.51 3.18 -5.44
C TYR A 13 8.61 2.93 -6.95
N ARG A 14 9.66 2.23 -7.41
CA ARG A 14 9.78 1.89 -8.84
C ARG A 14 8.64 0.96 -9.25
N PRO A 15 8.08 1.10 -10.47
CA PRO A 15 6.97 0.28 -10.95
C PRO A 15 7.21 -1.23 -10.81
N ILE A 16 8.45 -1.68 -11.08
CA ILE A 16 8.81 -3.09 -10.97
C ILE A 16 8.78 -3.61 -9.53
N ALA A 17 9.18 -2.79 -8.55
CA ALA A 17 9.13 -3.13 -7.14
C ALA A 17 7.68 -3.15 -6.63
N ILE A 18 6.90 -2.11 -6.96
CA ILE A 18 5.47 -2.03 -6.62
C ILE A 18 4.73 -3.25 -7.16
N ARG A 19 4.88 -3.56 -8.47
CA ARG A 19 4.25 -4.71 -9.10
C ARG A 19 4.66 -6.02 -8.44
N ARG A 20 5.96 -6.21 -8.16
CA ARG A 20 6.47 -7.42 -7.50
C ARG A 20 5.80 -7.62 -6.14
N GLU A 21 5.73 -6.58 -5.32
CA GLU A 21 5.16 -6.66 -3.97
C GLU A 21 3.64 -6.85 -3.99
N LEU A 22 2.93 -6.18 -4.92
CA LEU A 22 1.50 -6.41 -5.16
C LEU A 22 1.23 -7.86 -5.55
N THR A 23 1.95 -8.39 -6.54
CA THR A 23 1.79 -9.77 -6.99
C THR A 23 2.10 -10.74 -5.85
N LYS A 24 3.16 -10.51 -5.07
CA LYS A 24 3.51 -11.36 -3.93
C LYS A 24 2.41 -11.36 -2.87
N ALA A 25 1.89 -10.19 -2.51
CA ALA A 25 0.79 -10.05 -1.56
C ALA A 25 -0.48 -10.76 -2.08
N PHE A 26 -0.84 -10.51 -3.34
CA PHE A 26 -1.99 -11.12 -3.98
C PHE A 26 -1.90 -12.65 -4.00
N CYS A 27 -0.75 -13.22 -4.36
CA CYS A 27 -0.54 -14.67 -4.33
C CYS A 27 -0.74 -15.26 -2.93
N GLY A 28 -0.33 -14.56 -1.87
CA GLY A 28 -0.54 -15.07 -0.50
C GLY A 28 -1.92 -14.80 0.08
N PHE A 29 -2.66 -13.82 -0.46
CA PHE A 29 -4.04 -13.53 -0.05
C PHE A 29 -5.08 -14.33 -0.84
N SER A 30 -4.75 -14.73 -2.07
CA SER A 30 -5.64 -15.49 -2.93
C SER A 30 -5.91 -16.88 -2.37
N CYS A 31 -7.19 -17.25 -2.31
CA CYS A 31 -7.63 -18.59 -1.91
C CYS A 31 -8.60 -19.13 -2.98
N PRO A 32 -8.08 -19.54 -4.16
CA PRO A 32 -8.91 -20.14 -5.18
C PRO A 32 -9.59 -21.39 -4.60
N GLY A 33 -10.90 -21.52 -4.86
CA GLY A 33 -11.69 -22.65 -4.36
C GLY A 33 -12.47 -22.39 -3.06
N VAL A 34 -12.26 -21.28 -2.36
CA VAL A 34 -13.15 -20.88 -1.26
C VAL A 34 -14.03 -19.67 -1.65
N PRO A 35 -15.37 -19.77 -1.49
CA PRO A 35 -16.29 -18.68 -1.80
C PRO A 35 -15.96 -17.40 -1.02
N GLU A 36 -16.21 -16.23 -1.63
CA GLU A 36 -15.87 -14.92 -1.04
C GLU A 36 -16.44 -14.75 0.38
N GLY A 37 -17.72 -15.07 0.60
CA GLY A 37 -18.37 -14.97 1.91
C GLY A 37 -17.85 -15.97 2.97
N LYS A 38 -16.94 -16.87 2.62
CA LYS A 38 -16.28 -17.81 3.54
C LYS A 38 -14.79 -17.55 3.71
N ARG A 39 -14.25 -16.48 3.10
CA ARG A 39 -12.84 -16.10 3.24
C ARG A 39 -12.66 -15.36 4.55
N ALA A 40 -11.82 -15.88 5.44
CA ALA A 40 -11.40 -15.14 6.62
C ALA A 40 -10.64 -13.86 6.22
N ALA A 41 -10.72 -12.83 7.05
CA ALA A 41 -9.89 -11.63 6.89
C ALA A 41 -8.39 -11.98 6.91
N VAL A 42 -7.59 -11.18 6.23
CA VAL A 42 -6.14 -11.25 6.28
C VAL A 42 -5.66 -10.55 7.56
N ALA A 43 -5.12 -11.31 8.51
CA ALA A 43 -4.40 -10.76 9.66
C ALA A 43 -2.94 -10.45 9.24
N THR A 44 -2.56 -9.18 9.23
CA THR A 44 -1.23 -8.74 8.76
C THR A 44 -0.72 -7.51 9.53
N GLY A 45 0.44 -6.96 9.14
CA GLY A 45 1.01 -5.75 9.70
C GLY A 45 2.09 -5.15 8.81
N ASN A 46 3.15 -4.61 9.44
CA ASN A 46 4.26 -3.90 8.80
C ASN A 46 5.21 -4.84 8.00
N TRP A 47 4.66 -5.56 7.03
CA TRP A 47 5.34 -6.54 6.21
C TRP A 47 6.53 -5.92 5.47
N GLY A 48 7.73 -6.41 5.77
CA GLY A 48 8.98 -5.95 5.15
C GLY A 48 9.46 -4.57 5.59
N CYS A 49 8.92 -3.97 6.65
CA CYS A 49 9.27 -2.59 7.04
C CYS A 49 10.39 -2.47 8.08
N GLY A 50 10.80 -3.58 8.72
CA GLY A 50 11.90 -3.62 9.68
C GLY A 50 13.25 -3.82 8.98
N ALA A 51 13.88 -4.98 9.18
CA ALA A 51 15.16 -5.32 8.57
C ALA A 51 15.21 -5.17 7.03
N PHE A 52 14.06 -5.31 6.37
CA PHE A 52 13.90 -5.21 4.92
C PHE A 52 13.73 -3.76 4.40
N ARG A 53 13.61 -2.79 5.32
CA ARG A 53 13.61 -1.33 5.05
C ARG A 53 12.49 -0.82 4.13
N GLY A 54 11.38 -1.55 4.04
CA GLY A 54 10.17 -1.08 3.37
C GLY A 54 9.49 0.08 4.11
N ASP A 55 8.80 0.92 3.37
CA ASP A 55 7.97 2.01 3.89
C ASP A 55 6.61 1.47 4.35
N PRO A 56 6.23 1.62 5.64
CA PRO A 56 4.94 1.20 6.14
C PRO A 56 3.73 1.82 5.42
N GLN A 57 3.82 3.04 4.90
CA GLN A 57 2.73 3.68 4.15
C GLN A 57 2.49 2.96 2.83
N LEU A 58 3.56 2.75 2.05
CA LEU A 58 3.48 2.01 0.80
C LEU A 58 3.03 0.57 1.07
N LYS A 59 3.68 -0.13 2.00
CA LYS A 59 3.40 -1.55 2.28
C LYS A 59 1.98 -1.81 2.76
N SER A 60 1.43 -0.93 3.59
CA SER A 60 0.03 -1.06 4.01
C SER A 60 -0.93 -0.85 2.85
N LEU A 61 -0.67 0.13 1.98
CA LEU A 61 -1.49 0.40 0.80
C LEU A 61 -1.44 -0.77 -0.21
N LEU A 62 -0.27 -1.32 -0.51
CA LEU A 62 -0.13 -2.47 -1.40
C LEU A 62 -0.85 -3.71 -0.87
N GLN A 63 -0.83 -3.94 0.44
CA GLN A 63 -1.57 -5.04 1.05
C GLN A 63 -3.09 -4.82 0.96
N LEU A 64 -3.58 -3.60 1.17
CA LEU A 64 -5.00 -3.27 0.99
C LEU A 64 -5.44 -3.45 -0.47
N MET A 65 -4.64 -2.99 -1.43
CA MET A 65 -4.89 -3.19 -2.86
C MET A 65 -4.96 -4.67 -3.23
N ALA A 66 -3.98 -5.47 -2.80
CA ALA A 66 -3.95 -6.90 -3.06
C ALA A 66 -5.13 -7.63 -2.42
N ALA A 67 -5.51 -7.28 -1.19
CA ALA A 67 -6.64 -7.87 -0.49
C ALA A 67 -7.99 -7.49 -1.15
N ALA A 68 -8.12 -6.25 -1.64
CA ALA A 68 -9.29 -5.81 -2.39
C ALA A 68 -9.49 -6.62 -3.67
N VAL A 69 -8.42 -6.85 -4.44
CA VAL A 69 -8.46 -7.72 -5.64
C VAL A 69 -8.75 -9.17 -5.26
N ALA A 70 -8.19 -9.67 -4.16
CA ALA A 70 -8.45 -11.02 -3.66
C ALA A 70 -9.82 -11.19 -2.97
N ARG A 71 -10.62 -10.11 -2.86
CA ARG A 71 -11.93 -10.09 -2.20
C ARG A 71 -11.86 -10.58 -0.75
N ARG A 72 -10.96 -9.96 0.04
CA ARG A 72 -10.76 -10.26 1.46
C ARG A 72 -10.64 -8.98 2.27
N ASP A 73 -11.26 -8.99 3.44
CA ASP A 73 -11.03 -7.96 4.45
C ASP A 73 -9.62 -8.05 5.03
N VAL A 74 -9.16 -6.96 5.66
CA VAL A 74 -7.83 -6.86 6.27
C VAL A 74 -7.96 -6.43 7.73
N VAL A 75 -7.30 -7.16 8.62
CA VAL A 75 -7.03 -6.75 10.00
C VAL A 75 -5.54 -6.40 10.09
N TYR A 76 -5.24 -5.12 10.24
CA TYR A 76 -3.87 -4.61 10.20
C TYR A 76 -3.35 -4.27 11.60
N PHE A 77 -2.27 -4.93 12.02
CA PHE A 77 -1.59 -4.70 13.29
C PHE A 77 -0.36 -3.82 13.07
N THR A 78 -0.36 -2.61 13.65
CA THR A 78 0.74 -1.64 13.52
C THR A 78 1.84 -1.80 14.58
N PHE A 79 1.76 -2.84 15.42
CA PHE A 79 2.72 -3.11 16.50
C PHE A 79 2.94 -1.89 17.42
N ASN A 80 1.84 -1.40 18.00
CA ASN A 80 1.79 -0.24 18.91
C ASN A 80 2.15 1.12 18.28
N ASP A 81 2.40 1.19 16.97
CA ASP A 81 2.49 2.47 16.27
C ASP A 81 1.09 3.06 16.08
N ARG A 82 0.68 3.90 17.04
CA ARG A 82 -0.61 4.58 17.05
C ARG A 82 -0.72 5.64 15.95
N ARG A 83 0.40 6.26 15.55
CA ARG A 83 0.42 7.27 14.49
C ARG A 83 0.13 6.62 13.14
N LEU A 84 0.84 5.53 12.84
CA LEU A 84 0.60 4.73 11.63
C LEU A 84 -0.84 4.20 11.61
N CYS A 85 -1.34 3.70 12.74
CA CYS A 85 -2.72 3.20 12.83
C CYS A 85 -3.74 4.29 12.45
N ARG A 86 -3.60 5.49 13.00
CA ARG A 86 -4.48 6.62 12.68
C ARG A 86 -4.35 7.04 11.22
N ASN A 87 -3.13 7.14 10.71
CA ASN A 87 -2.87 7.56 9.34
C ASN A 87 -3.42 6.56 8.33
N LEU A 88 -3.21 5.26 8.54
CA LEU A 88 -3.74 4.20 7.68
C LEU A 88 -5.27 4.19 7.68
N ARG A 89 -5.90 4.33 8.85
CA ARG A 89 -7.36 4.42 8.96
C ARG A 89 -7.90 5.63 8.19
N ASN A 90 -7.25 6.79 8.34
CA ASN A 90 -7.65 8.01 7.64
C ASN A 90 -7.47 7.89 6.13
N MET A 91 -6.36 7.29 5.67
CA MET A 91 -6.11 7.08 4.25
C MET A 91 -7.13 6.11 3.65
N HIS A 92 -7.36 4.96 4.28
CA HIS A 92 -8.37 4.00 3.80
C HIS A 92 -9.76 4.64 3.69
N ARG A 93 -10.17 5.42 4.69
CA ARG A 93 -11.43 6.19 4.63
C ARG A 93 -11.45 7.19 3.47
N PHE A 94 -10.38 7.97 3.31
CA PHE A 94 -10.25 8.94 2.22
C PHE A 94 -10.42 8.31 0.84
N LEU A 95 -9.76 7.16 0.60
CA LEU A 95 -9.85 6.40 -0.65
C LEU A 95 -11.28 5.86 -0.89
N ARG A 96 -11.92 5.35 0.17
CA ARG A 96 -13.29 4.83 0.13
C ARG A 96 -14.34 5.92 -0.15
N GLU A 97 -14.25 7.05 0.54
CA GLU A 97 -15.18 8.19 0.36
C GLU A 97 -15.10 8.77 -1.06
N ARG A 98 -13.94 8.64 -1.72
CA ARG A 98 -13.71 9.08 -3.10
C ARG A 98 -14.00 8.01 -4.14
N ASN A 99 -14.42 6.82 -3.73
CA ASN A 99 -14.66 5.68 -4.62
C ASN A 99 -13.46 5.31 -5.51
N LEU A 100 -12.23 5.49 -5.01
CA LEU A 100 -11.03 5.11 -5.76
C LEU A 100 -10.89 3.60 -5.83
N CYS A 101 -10.80 3.07 -7.05
CA CYS A 101 -10.54 1.67 -7.28
C CYS A 101 -9.04 1.36 -7.19
N VAL A 102 -8.70 0.07 -7.23
CA VAL A 102 -7.30 -0.38 -7.18
C VAL A 102 -6.50 0.16 -8.38
N GLY A 103 -7.13 0.31 -9.55
CA GLY A 103 -6.53 0.92 -10.73
C GLY A 103 -6.13 2.37 -10.50
N ASP A 104 -7.05 3.18 -9.98
CA ASP A 104 -6.79 4.60 -9.68
C ASP A 104 -5.63 4.76 -8.70
N ILE A 105 -5.61 3.95 -7.63
CA ILE A 105 -4.52 3.98 -6.64
C ILE A 105 -3.19 3.57 -7.27
N TYR A 106 -3.19 2.60 -8.19
CA TYR A 106 -1.98 2.20 -8.90
C TYR A 106 -1.44 3.34 -9.78
N GLU A 107 -2.30 4.05 -10.50
CA GLU A 107 -1.90 5.22 -11.31
C GLU A 107 -1.33 6.34 -10.43
N LEU A 108 -1.93 6.61 -9.27
CA LEU A 108 -1.40 7.56 -8.30
C LEU A 108 -0.01 7.18 -7.79
N LEU A 109 0.25 5.88 -7.59
CA LEU A 109 1.58 5.40 -7.24
C LEU A 109 2.59 5.60 -8.38
N MET A 110 2.16 5.49 -9.64
CA MET A 110 3.02 5.78 -10.79
C MET A 110 3.35 7.28 -10.88
N GLN A 111 2.37 8.15 -10.62
CA GLN A 111 2.59 9.60 -10.54
C GLN A 111 3.55 9.95 -9.39
N TYR A 112 3.34 9.39 -8.20
CA TYR A 112 4.24 9.59 -7.06
C TYR A 112 5.68 9.17 -7.37
N HIS A 113 5.86 8.06 -8.08
CA HIS A 113 7.18 7.62 -8.54
C HIS A 113 7.85 8.65 -9.47
N GLN A 114 7.11 9.19 -10.43
CA GLN A 114 7.59 10.22 -11.35
C GLN A 114 7.96 11.50 -10.61
N ASP A 115 7.17 11.92 -9.63
CA ASP A 115 7.44 13.10 -8.81
C ASP A 115 8.69 12.95 -7.94
N CYS A 116 8.88 11.76 -7.37
CA CYS A 116 10.11 11.43 -6.65
C CYS A 116 11.35 11.50 -7.57
N ALA A 117 11.20 11.17 -8.86
CA ALA A 117 12.29 11.21 -9.83
C ALA A 117 12.57 12.62 -10.37
N SER A 118 11.55 13.46 -10.54
CA SER A 118 11.65 14.77 -11.19
C SER A 118 12.12 15.90 -10.26
N LYS A 119 12.24 15.66 -8.94
CA LYS A 119 12.53 16.67 -7.89
C LYS A 119 11.53 17.83 -7.85
N ASN A 120 10.42 17.77 -8.60
CA ASN A 120 9.49 18.89 -8.78
C ASN A 120 8.56 19.15 -7.60
N ILE A 121 8.46 18.23 -6.64
CA ILE A 121 7.65 18.41 -5.44
C ILE A 121 8.50 18.06 -4.22
N SER A 122 8.47 18.95 -3.24
CA SER A 122 8.92 18.67 -1.88
C SER A 122 8.11 17.49 -1.34
N THR A 123 8.63 16.27 -1.47
CA THR A 123 8.10 15.04 -0.85
C THR A 123 8.20 15.05 0.69
N LYS A 124 8.31 16.22 1.32
CA LYS A 124 8.45 16.44 2.77
C LYS A 124 7.39 15.71 3.60
N GLY A 125 6.25 15.36 3.00
CA GLY A 125 5.14 14.65 3.65
C GLY A 125 5.06 13.12 3.43
N GLY A 126 5.81 12.57 2.47
CA GLY A 126 5.72 11.15 2.09
C GLY A 126 4.50 10.82 1.20
N LEU A 127 4.23 9.52 1.02
CA LEU A 127 3.22 9.01 0.09
C LEU A 127 1.80 9.46 0.45
N PHE A 128 1.40 9.37 1.72
CA PHE A 128 0.02 9.69 2.09
C PHE A 128 -0.30 11.17 1.91
N ASP A 129 0.65 12.06 2.17
CA ASP A 129 0.47 13.50 1.94
C ASP A 129 0.35 13.80 0.44
N PHE A 130 1.08 13.09 -0.42
CA PHE A 130 0.87 13.15 -1.87
C PHE A 130 -0.54 12.70 -2.26
N LEU A 131 -1.00 11.56 -1.75
CA LEU A 131 -2.35 11.06 -2.06
C LEU A 131 -3.45 12.03 -1.58
N TYR A 132 -3.26 12.72 -0.45
CA TYR A 132 -4.17 13.77 0.00
C TYR A 132 -4.15 15.01 -0.91
N SER A 133 -3.01 15.32 -1.51
CA SER A 133 -2.87 16.46 -2.42
C SER A 133 -3.52 16.24 -3.79
N TRP A 134 -3.86 14.99 -4.13
CA TRP A 134 -4.62 14.64 -5.31
C TRP A 134 -6.09 15.09 -5.15
N GLN A 135 -6.29 16.41 -5.23
CA GLN A 135 -7.59 17.10 -5.24
C GLN A 135 -7.52 18.63 -5.49
N ILE A 136 -6.43 19.17 -6.04
CA ILE A 136 -6.39 20.57 -6.53
C ILE A 136 -6.35 20.60 -8.07
N THR A 137 -7.18 19.80 -8.74
CA THR A 137 -7.42 19.96 -10.18
C THR A 137 -8.80 19.45 -10.55
#